data_AF-A0A6V7HPA3-F1
#
_entry.id   AF-A0A6V7HPA3-F1
#
_cell.length_a   1.000
_cell.length_b   1.000
_cell.length_c   1.000
_cell.angle_alpha   90.00
_cell.angle_beta   90.00
_cell.angle_gamma   90.00
#
_symmetry.space_group_name_H-M   'P 1'
#
loop_
_entity.id
_entity.type
_entity.pdbx_description
1 polymer ?
#
loop_
_entity_poly.entity_id
_entity_poly.type
_entity_poly.pdbx_seq_one_letter_code
_entity_poly.pdbx_strand_id
1 'polypeptide(L)'
;VNLRSAGRKRFAHLSATQDEIHVDAPVPWGEDTLFTLEFRPAANPDNDPVGHGKSEGGHYALHTCNNKYLARDGKLLDSCTRDCLYAAEFHAGLLAL
;
A
#
# COMPACT_ATOMS: atom_id res chain seq x y z
N VAL A 1 -10.72 -2.98 -0.06
CA VAL A 1 -11.08 -1.54 -0.15
C VAL A 1 -10.79 -1.03 -1.55
N ASN A 2 -11.44 0.05 -1.97
CA ASN A 2 -11.14 0.75 -3.23
C ASN A 2 -10.46 2.08 -2.89
N LEU A 3 -9.38 2.42 -3.59
CA LEU A 3 -8.65 3.66 -3.35
C LEU A 3 -9.03 4.71 -4.40
N ARG A 4 -9.34 5.93 -3.96
CA ARG A 4 -9.64 7.07 -4.86
C ARG A 4 -8.70 8.22 -4.55
N SER A 5 -7.95 8.67 -5.56
CA SER A 5 -7.10 9.85 -5.42
C SER A 5 -7.95 11.12 -5.30
N ALA A 6 -7.69 11.91 -4.27
CA ALA A 6 -8.34 13.20 -4.06
C ALA A 6 -8.05 14.19 -5.21
N GLY A 7 -6.78 14.26 -5.65
CA GLY A 7 -6.36 15.17 -6.73
C GLY A 7 -6.86 14.75 -8.11
N ARG A 8 -6.74 13.46 -8.45
CA ARG A 8 -7.12 12.96 -9.79
C ARG A 8 -8.61 12.73 -9.94
N LYS A 9 -9.35 12.53 -8.84
CA LYS A 9 -10.76 12.10 -8.84
C LYS A 9 -10.96 10.82 -9.66
N ARG A 10 -10.00 9.89 -9.53
CA ARG A 10 -9.93 8.58 -10.19
C ARG A 10 -9.58 7.50 -9.18
N PHE A 11 -9.97 6.27 -9.49
CA PHE A 11 -9.72 5.10 -8.67
C PHE A 11 -8.40 4.44 -9.07
N ALA A 12 -7.75 3.86 -8.06
CA ALA A 12 -6.58 3.02 -8.28
C ALA A 12 -7.02 1.66 -8.85
N HIS A 13 -6.19 1.08 -9.71
CA HIS A 13 -6.34 -0.27 -10.21
C HIS A 13 -4.98 -0.84 -10.64
N LEU A 14 -4.90 -2.16 -10.73
CA LEU A 14 -3.72 -2.86 -11.22
C LEU A 14 -3.55 -2.64 -12.74
N SER A 15 -2.31 -2.40 -13.18
CA SER A 15 -1.98 -2.27 -14.60
C SER A 15 -2.35 -3.53 -15.39
N ALA A 16 -2.55 -3.41 -16.70
CA ALA A 16 -2.85 -4.57 -17.55
C ALA A 16 -1.71 -5.62 -17.55
N THR A 17 -0.47 -5.18 -17.34
CA THR A 17 0.74 -6.00 -17.18
C THR A 17 0.92 -6.54 -15.76
N GLN A 18 0.08 -6.12 -14.81
CA GLN A 18 0.05 -6.58 -13.42
C GLN A 18 1.31 -6.32 -12.59
N ASP A 19 2.06 -5.30 -12.95
CA ASP A 19 3.35 -4.92 -12.35
C ASP A 19 3.35 -3.56 -11.65
N GLU A 20 2.32 -2.74 -11.88
CA GLU A 20 2.19 -1.38 -11.35
C GLU A 20 0.73 -1.07 -10.97
N ILE A 21 0.55 0.00 -10.18
CA ILE A 21 -0.78 0.53 -9.84
C ILE A 21 -1.00 1.84 -10.57
N HIS A 22 -2.04 1.88 -11.41
CA HIS A 22 -2.49 3.09 -12.09
C HIS A 22 -3.62 3.75 -11.31
N VAL A 23 -3.76 5.08 -11.43
CA VAL A 23 -4.82 5.86 -10.76
C VAL A 23 -5.55 6.74 -11.75
N ASP A 24 -6.20 6.10 -12.70
CA ASP A 24 -6.94 6.72 -13.81
C ASP A 24 -8.31 6.07 -14.07
N ALA A 25 -8.68 5.00 -13.35
CA ALA A 25 -9.97 4.33 -13.50
C ALA A 25 -11.15 5.26 -13.10
N PRO A 26 -12.22 5.35 -13.92
CA PRO A 26 -13.36 6.21 -13.62
C PRO A 26 -14.29 5.64 -12.54
N VAL A 27 -14.38 4.30 -12.45
CA VAL A 27 -15.18 3.56 -11.47
C VAL A 27 -14.37 2.38 -10.94
N PRO A 28 -14.54 1.96 -9.67
CA PRO A 28 -13.81 0.83 -9.10
C PRO A 28 -14.55 -0.48 -9.41
N TRP A 29 -14.49 -0.91 -10.67
CA TRP A 29 -15.15 -2.13 -11.12
C TRP A 29 -14.13 -3.11 -11.68
N GLY A 30 -14.23 -4.37 -11.25
CA GLY A 30 -13.24 -5.40 -11.57
C GLY A 30 -12.38 -5.75 -10.36
N GLU A 31 -11.76 -6.93 -10.42
CA GLU A 31 -10.87 -7.43 -9.38
C GLU A 31 -9.57 -6.62 -9.27
N ASP A 32 -9.14 -6.00 -10.35
CA ASP A 32 -7.96 -5.14 -10.45
C ASP A 32 -8.09 -3.86 -9.62
N THR A 33 -9.31 -3.49 -9.22
CA THR A 33 -9.58 -2.33 -8.35
C THR A 33 -9.61 -2.67 -6.87
N LEU A 34 -9.52 -3.96 -6.52
CA LEU A 34 -9.57 -4.44 -5.14
C LEU A 34 -8.17 -4.43 -4.50
N PHE A 35 -8.05 -3.68 -3.41
CA PHE A 35 -6.84 -3.66 -2.59
C PHE A 35 -7.13 -4.09 -1.15
N THR A 36 -6.14 -4.70 -0.52
CA THR A 36 -6.15 -5.03 0.91
C THR A 36 -5.14 -4.15 1.62
N LEU A 37 -5.59 -3.46 2.67
CA LEU A 37 -4.69 -2.79 3.61
C LEU A 37 -4.36 -3.79 4.71
N GLU A 38 -3.17 -4.35 4.67
CA GLU A 38 -2.71 -5.35 5.63
C GLU A 38 -1.93 -4.67 6.76
N PHE A 39 -2.38 -4.85 8.00
CA PHE A 39 -1.67 -4.33 9.16
C PHE A 39 -0.44 -5.19 9.49
N ARG A 40 0.71 -4.55 9.63
CA ARG A 40 1.99 -5.13 10.02
C ARG A 40 2.41 -4.52 11.37
N PRO A 41 2.29 -5.26 12.48
CA PRO A 41 2.76 -4.75 13.77
C PRO A 41 4.26 -4.44 13.70
N ALA A 42 4.71 -3.44 14.46
CA ALA A 42 6.14 -3.19 14.60
C ALA A 42 6.81 -4.49 15.06
N ALA A 43 7.77 -4.98 14.28
CA ALA A 43 8.46 -6.22 14.58
C ALA A 43 9.16 -6.12 15.94
N ASN A 44 9.12 -7.23 16.69
CA ASN A 44 9.69 -7.38 18.02
C ASN A 44 11.13 -6.82 18.10
N PRO A 45 11.54 -6.20 19.22
CA PRO A 45 12.85 -5.55 19.39
C PRO A 45 14.07 -6.48 19.24
N ASP A 46 13.87 -7.79 19.06
CA ASP A 46 14.93 -8.79 19.07
C ASP A 46 15.55 -9.10 17.69
N ASN A 47 15.05 -8.51 16.59
CA ASN A 47 15.49 -8.87 15.22
C ASN A 47 16.01 -7.71 14.35
N ASP A 48 16.29 -6.53 14.94
CA ASP A 48 16.94 -5.42 14.24
C ASP A 48 18.21 -4.96 14.98
N PRO A 49 19.41 -5.38 14.55
CA PRO A 49 20.68 -4.96 15.18
C PRO A 49 21.09 -3.53 14.80
N VAL A 50 20.40 -2.85 13.88
CA VAL A 50 20.74 -1.49 13.42
C VAL A 50 19.53 -0.58 13.58
N GLY A 51 19.36 -0.09 14.82
CA GLY A 51 18.29 0.81 15.23
C GLY A 51 18.26 2.13 14.45
N HIS A 52 17.62 2.11 13.29
CA HIS A 52 17.24 3.29 12.53
C HIS A 52 15.72 3.35 12.42
N GLY A 53 15.13 4.00 13.43
CA GLY A 53 13.74 4.43 13.49
C GLY A 53 12.77 3.36 14.00
N LYS A 54 12.58 3.29 15.32
CA LYS A 54 11.38 2.68 15.91
C LYS A 54 10.18 3.55 15.51
N SER A 55 9.36 3.08 14.57
CA SER A 55 7.98 3.56 14.50
C SER A 55 7.24 2.93 15.68
N GLU A 56 6.76 3.76 16.62
CA GLU A 56 5.96 3.27 17.76
C GLU A 56 4.57 2.77 17.33
N GLY A 57 4.18 2.96 16.06
CA GLY A 57 2.95 2.45 15.46
C GLY A 57 3.21 1.25 14.54
N GLY A 58 2.17 0.41 14.37
CA GLY A 58 2.19 -0.58 13.30
C GLY A 58 2.13 0.08 11.92
N HIS A 59 2.67 -0.60 10.91
CA HIS A 59 2.67 -0.17 9.53
C HIS A 59 1.55 -0.84 8.76
N TYR A 60 1.26 -0.34 7.57
CA TYR A 60 0.37 -0.97 6.61
C TYR A 60 1.14 -1.34 5.34
N ALA A 61 0.79 -2.48 4.77
CA ALA A 61 1.21 -2.86 3.43
C ALA A 61 -0.01 -2.83 2.50
N LEU A 62 0.17 -2.32 1.28
CA LEU A 62 -0.87 -2.35 0.27
C LEU A 62 -0.72 -3.62 -0.58
N HIS A 63 -1.67 -4.53 -0.44
CA HIS A 63 -1.68 -5.84 -1.09
C HIS A 63 -2.71 -5.87 -2.22
N THR A 64 -2.27 -6.24 -3.42
CA THR A 64 -3.05 -6.26 -4.66
C THR A 64 -3.75 -7.61 -4.86
N CYS A 65 -4.72 -7.67 -5.78
CA CYS A 65 -5.46 -8.90 -6.10
C CYS A 65 -4.56 -10.03 -6.67
N ASN A 66 -3.42 -9.70 -7.27
CA ASN A 66 -2.44 -10.67 -7.78
C ASN A 66 -1.40 -11.11 -6.73
N ASN A 67 -1.70 -10.92 -5.45
CA ASN A 67 -0.87 -11.31 -4.30
C ASN A 67 0.52 -10.65 -4.26
N LYS A 68 0.62 -9.39 -4.69
CA LYS A 68 1.85 -8.60 -4.61
C LYS A 68 1.68 -7.40 -3.68
N TYR A 69 2.80 -6.83 -3.27
CA TYR A 69 2.87 -5.68 -2.39
C TYR A 69 3.41 -4.46 -3.13
N LEU A 70 2.76 -3.31 -2.96
CA LEU A 70 3.29 -2.05 -3.48
C LEU A 70 4.54 -1.65 -2.70
N ALA A 71 5.64 -1.45 -3.41
CA ALA A 71 6.84 -0.82 -2.87
C ALA A 71 6.83 0.69 -3.12
N ARG A 72 7.58 1.43 -2.29
CA ARG A 72 7.71 2.89 -2.37
C ARG A 72 8.28 3.42 -3.70
N ASP A 73 8.92 2.58 -4.50
CA ASP A 73 9.43 2.92 -5.83
C ASP A 73 8.39 2.75 -6.93
N GLY A 74 7.17 2.30 -6.59
CA GLY A 74 6.04 2.10 -7.49
C GLY A 74 5.90 0.66 -8.02
N LYS A 75 6.89 -0.21 -7.77
CA LYS A 75 6.86 -1.60 -8.26
C LYS A 75 6.04 -2.50 -7.34
N LEU A 76 5.59 -3.62 -7.90
CA LEU A 76 4.95 -4.69 -7.15
C LEU A 76 5.92 -5.84 -6.83
N LEU A 77 6.05 -6.17 -5.55
CA LEU A 77 6.93 -7.22 -5.04
C LEU A 77 6.15 -8.45 -4.58
N ASP A 78 6.71 -9.64 -4.78
CA ASP A 78 6.09 -10.90 -4.32
C ASP A 78 6.15 -11.08 -2.80
N SER A 79 7.10 -10.44 -2.13
CA SER A 79 7.24 -10.47 -0.67
C SER A 79 7.13 -9.06 -0.09
N CYS A 80 6.47 -8.96 1.07
CA CYS A 80 6.38 -7.71 1.81
C CYS A 80 7.74 -7.42 2.45
N THR A 81 8.47 -6.44 1.92
CA THR A 81 9.73 -5.95 2.48
C THR A 81 9.51 -4.63 3.24
N ARG A 82 10.58 -4.05 3.79
CA ARG A 82 10.52 -2.72 4.44
C ARG A 82 10.04 -1.63 3.48
N ASP A 83 10.30 -1.76 2.19
CA ASP A 83 9.88 -0.79 1.18
C ASP A 83 8.38 -0.83 0.89
N CYS A 84 7.68 -1.86 1.37
CA CYS A 84 6.23 -2.00 1.26
C CYS A 84 5.48 -1.50 2.51
N LEU A 85 6.19 -0.96 3.50
CA LEU A 85 5.62 -0.54 4.78
C LEU A 85 5.35 0.97 4.79
N TYR A 86 4.09 1.32 4.98
CA TYR A 86 3.60 2.69 4.99
C TYR A 86 3.03 3.05 6.36
N ALA A 87 3.18 4.32 6.75
CA ALA A 87 2.46 4.88 7.88
C ALA A 87 1.09 5.34 7.39
N ALA A 88 0.03 5.08 8.16
CA ALA A 88 -1.31 5.54 7.83
C ALA A 88 -1.60 6.87 8.56
N GLU A 89 -1.81 7.94 7.81
CA GLU A 89 -2.15 9.27 8.34
C GLU A 89 -3.54 9.71 7.90
N PHE A 90 -4.33 10.24 8.83
CA PHE A 90 -5.67 10.76 8.54
C PHE A 90 -5.66 12.28 8.45
N HIS A 91 -6.16 12.81 7.33
CA HIS A 91 -6.26 14.24 7.12
C HIS A 91 -7.60 14.61 6.47
N ALA A 92 -8.44 15.38 7.17
CA ALA A 92 -9.73 15.87 6.67
C ALA A 92 -10.64 14.77 6.07
N GLY A 93 -10.68 13.58 6.69
CA GLY A 93 -11.47 12.43 6.22
C GLY A 93 -10.83 11.65 5.06
N LEU A 94 -9.60 12.00 4.66
CA LEU A 94 -8.78 11.26 3.72
C LEU A 94 -7.71 10.47 4.46
N LEU A 95 -7.26 9.37 3.83
CA LEU A 95 -6.14 8.56 4.27
C LEU A 95 -4.94 8.82 3.35
N ALA A 96 -3.79 9.13 3.95
CA ALA A 96 -2.49 9.13 3.30
C ALA A 96 -1.69 7.91 3.77
N LEU A 97 -0.93 7.33 2.83
CA LEU A 97 -0.04 6.19 3.02
C LEU A 97 1.36 6.62 2.57
#